data_AF-D2RE86-F1
#
_entry.id   AF-D2RE86-F1
#
_cell.length_a   1.000
_cell.length_b   1.000
_cell.length_c   1.000
_cell.angle_alpha   90.00
_cell.angle_beta   90.00
_cell.angle_gamma   90.00
#
_symmetry.space_group_name_H-M   'P 1'
#
loop_
_entity.id
_entity.type
_entity.pdbx_description
1 polymer ?
#
loop_
_entity_poly.entity_id
_entity_poly.type
_entity_poly.pdbx_seq_one_letter_code
_entity_poly.pdbx_strand_id
1 'polypeptide(L)' 'MDMMDVSLTALTVFSAVMLVYEWMSLYNNVDYGVMFFAGLLAGTLSALIIKGRS' A
#
# COMPACT_ATOMS: atom_id res chain seq x y z
N MET A 1 4.10 17.17 -7.45
CA MET A 1 3.87 16.28 -6.30
C MET A 1 4.42 16.99 -5.08
N ASP A 2 3.54 17.30 -4.15
CA ASP A 2 3.94 17.93 -2.90
C ASP A 2 4.61 16.88 -1.99
N MET A 3 5.47 17.30 -1.06
CA MET A 3 6.10 16.39 -0.10
C MET A 3 5.07 15.67 0.77
N MET A 4 3.90 16.30 0.96
CA MET A 4 2.76 15.72 1.63
C MET A 4 2.11 14.56 0.83
N ASP A 5 2.04 14.68 -0.50
CA ASP A 5 1.49 13.60 -1.35
C ASP A 5 2.38 12.36 -1.31
N VAL A 6 3.70 12.56 -1.33
CA VAL A 6 4.69 11.48 -1.28
C VAL A 6 4.65 10.77 0.08
N SER A 7 4.58 11.52 1.18
CA SER A 7 4.51 10.95 2.52
C SER A 7 3.19 10.20 2.77
N LEU A 8 2.05 10.74 2.31
CA LEU A 8 0.77 10.04 2.36
C LEU A 8 0.76 8.76 1.52
N THR A 9 1.37 8.80 0.33
CA THR A 9 1.51 7.62 -0.53
C THR A 9 2.33 6.53 0.17
N ALA A 10 3.49 6.90 0.73
CA ALA A 10 4.34 5.96 1.47
C ALA A 10 3.61 5.35 2.67
N LEU A 11 2.86 6.17 3.43
CA LEU A 11 2.04 5.71 4.55
C LEU A 11 0.98 4.71 4.08
N THR A 12 0.29 5.01 2.98
CA THR A 12 -0.77 4.15 2.43
C THR A 12 -0.23 2.79 2.01
N VAL A 13 0.93 2.78 1.31
CA VAL A 13 1.61 1.55 0.90
C VAL A 13 2.01 0.73 2.12
N PHE A 14 2.62 1.37 3.12
CA PHE A 14 3.05 0.70 4.35
C PHE A 14 1.87 0.10 5.12
N SER A 15 0.78 0.86 5.29
CA SER A 15 -0.45 0.39 5.94
C SER A 15 -1.07 -0.80 5.22
N ALA A 16 -1.11 -0.79 3.89
CA ALA A 16 -1.65 -1.91 3.12
C ALA A 16 -0.81 -3.18 3.28
N VAL A 17 0.52 -3.05 3.25
CA VAL A 17 1.43 -4.19 3.46
C VAL A 17 1.27 -4.78 4.86
N MET A 18 1.21 -3.93 5.89
CA MET A 18 1.03 -4.39 7.28
C MET A 18 -0.34 -5.02 7.54
N LEU A 19 -1.40 -4.49 6.94
CA LEU A 19 -2.73 -5.08 7.05
C LEU A 19 -2.77 -6.49 6.43
N VAL A 20 -2.16 -6.65 5.27
CA VAL A 20 -2.06 -7.95 4.59
C VAL A 20 -1.16 -8.91 5.36
N TYR A 21 -0.08 -8.42 5.98
CA TYR A 21 0.71 -9.21 6.92
C TYR A 21 -0.12 -9.74 8.07
N GLU A 22 -0.84 -8.87 8.79
CA GLU A 22 -1.66 -9.28 9.92
C GLU A 22 -2.73 -10.28 9.50
N TRP A 23 -3.44 -10.01 8.40
CA TRP A 23 -4.43 -10.94 7.88
C TRP A 23 -3.80 -12.31 7.64
N MET A 24 -2.73 -12.39 6.86
CA MET A 24 -2.12 -13.69 6.52
C MET A 24 -1.50 -14.39 7.73
N SER A 25 -1.01 -13.63 8.70
CA SER A 25 -0.47 -14.14 9.96
C SER A 25 -1.55 -14.90 10.76
N LEU A 26 -2.80 -14.42 10.76
CA LEU A 26 -3.92 -15.12 11.42
C LEU A 26 -4.16 -16.54 10.88
N TYR A 27 -3.82 -16.78 9.62
CA TYR A 27 -3.98 -18.09 8.96
C TYR A 27 -2.66 -18.83 8.77
N ASN A 28 -1.57 -18.33 9.37
CA ASN A 28 -0.21 -18.87 9.23
C ASN A 28 0.22 -19.08 7.75
N ASN A 29 -0.24 -18.20 6.86
CA ASN A 29 -0.04 -18.30 5.40
C ASN A 29 0.56 -17.01 4.84
N VAL A 30 1.66 -16.56 5.45
CA VAL A 30 2.35 -15.34 5.04
C VAL A 30 3.06 -15.57 3.71
N ASP A 31 2.49 -14.99 2.64
CA ASP A 31 3.06 -15.00 1.30
C ASP A 31 3.61 -13.62 0.93
N TYR A 32 4.93 -13.53 0.76
CA TYR A 32 5.61 -12.28 0.42
C TYR A 32 5.21 -11.70 -0.94
N GLY A 33 4.78 -12.53 -1.89
CA GLY A 33 4.26 -12.09 -3.17
C GLY A 33 2.95 -11.33 -3.01
N VAL A 34 2.03 -11.85 -2.19
CA VAL A 34 0.74 -11.19 -1.88
C VAL A 34 0.98 -9.84 -1.21
N MET A 35 1.93 -9.76 -0.27
CA MET A 35 2.32 -8.49 0.37
C MET A 35 2.86 -7.47 -0.63
N PHE A 36 3.72 -7.91 -1.54
CA PHE A 36 4.30 -7.06 -2.57
C PHE A 36 3.22 -6.51 -3.51
N PHE A 37 2.31 -7.35 -3.97
CA PHE A 37 1.19 -6.92 -4.81
C PHE A 37 0.23 -5.97 -4.08
N ALA A 38 -0.03 -6.20 -2.79
CA ALA A 38 -0.83 -5.29 -1.97
C ALA A 38 -0.18 -3.89 -1.86
N GLY A 39 1.14 -3.84 -1.68
CA GLY A 39 1.88 -2.58 -1.68
C GLY A 39 1.82 -1.87 -3.04
N LEU A 40 2.01 -2.60 -4.15
CA LEU A 40 1.87 -2.03 -5.50
C LEU A 40 0.46 -1.51 -5.78
N LEU A 41 -0.57 -2.24 -5.35
CA LEU A 41 -1.96 -1.84 -5.50
C LEU A 41 -2.25 -0.55 -4.72
N ALA A 42 -1.86 -0.49 -3.46
CA ALA A 42 -2.02 0.71 -2.64
C ALA A 42 -1.28 1.91 -3.23
N GLY A 43 -0.04 1.70 -3.69
CA GLY A 43 0.77 2.74 -4.33
C GLY A 43 0.15 3.25 -5.63
N THR A 44 -0.34 2.35 -6.48
CA THR A 44 -1.00 2.74 -7.75
C THR A 44 -2.34 3.44 -7.52
N LEU A 45 -3.13 3.03 -6.53
CA LEU A 45 -4.35 3.74 -6.13
C LEU A 45 -4.04 5.15 -5.62
N SER A 46 -3.07 5.29 -4.73
CA SER A 46 -2.63 6.61 -4.23
C SER A 46 -2.14 7.50 -5.36
N ALA A 47 -1.34 6.96 -6.29
CA ALA A 47 -0.87 7.70 -7.46
C ALA A 47 -2.04 8.13 -8.39
N LEU A 48 -3.04 7.27 -8.58
CA LEU A 48 -4.23 7.59 -9.36
C LEU A 48 -5.04 8.73 -8.71
N ILE A 49 -5.21 8.69 -7.39
CA ILE A 49 -5.93 9.73 -6.63
C ILE A 49 -5.21 11.07 -6.73
N ILE A 50 -3.88 11.08 -6.59
CA ILE A 50 -3.06 12.30 -6.71
C ILE A 50 -3.15 12.85 -8.15
N LYS A 51 -3.02 11.98 -9.16
CA LYS A 51 -3.16 12.37 -10.57
C LYS A 51 -4.55 12.93 -10.88
N GLY A 52 -5.61 12.34 -10.32
CA GLY A 52 -6.99 12.80 -10.53
C GLY A 52 -7.33 14.14 -9.86
N ARG A 53 -6.46 14.67 -8.99
CA ARG A 53 -6.60 16.00 -8.36
C ARG A 53 -5.82 17.12 -9.07
N SER A 54 -4.92 16.79 -9.99
CA SER A 54 -4.10 17.76 -10.74
C SER A 54 -4.73 18.12 -12.07
#